data_AF-A0A6N6S216-F1
#
_entry.id   AF-A0A6N6S216-F1
#
_cell.length_a   1.000
_cell.length_b   1.000
_cell.length_c   1.000
_cell.angle_alpha   90.00
_cell.angle_beta   90.00
_cell.angle_gamma   90.00
#
_symmetry.space_group_name_H-M   'P 1'
#
loop_
_entity.id
_entity.type
_entity.pdbx_description
1 polymer ?
#
loop_
_entity_poly.entity_id
_entity_poly.type
_entity_poly.pdbx_seq_one_letter_code
_entity_poly.pdbx_strand_id
1 'polypeptide(L)'
;MLPVVYCIGPEQQKTFFEIFVAPILSTLIGTVAGALFGGYVSYRFGLLLAERKSFNTSAANLRRAFLDELLKLEAGENIDTYNILAPALNKHQAAVFEFRQILSSTKSAAFDTAWKEYYYGTEQQEIPFLEQYADLGNLNKRKIYRHLAIDRIRTILSFTEKNK
;
A
#
# COMPACT_ATOMS: atom_id res chain seq x y z
N MET A 1 72.63 13.94 37.91
CA MET A 1 72.02 14.06 36.57
C MET A 1 70.80 14.96 36.69
N LEU A 2 70.88 16.19 36.19
CA LEU A 2 69.74 17.12 36.15
C LEU A 2 68.97 16.92 34.84
N PRO A 3 67.63 16.93 34.84
CA PRO A 3 66.86 16.81 33.61
C PRO A 3 67.00 18.07 32.76
N VAL A 4 67.33 17.88 31.49
CA VAL A 4 67.34 18.94 30.47
C VAL A 4 65.88 19.25 30.14
N VAL A 5 65.41 20.43 30.57
CA VAL A 5 64.08 20.94 30.22
C VAL A 5 64.18 21.58 28.84
N TYR A 6 63.68 20.89 27.81
CA TYR A 6 63.53 21.47 26.47
C TYR A 6 62.30 22.37 26.43
N CYS A 7 62.51 23.69 26.40
CA CYS A 7 61.46 24.66 26.11
C CYS A 7 61.17 24.64 24.61
N ILE A 8 60.03 24.05 24.24
CA ILE A 8 59.55 24.04 22.85
C ILE A 8 59.05 25.46 22.52
N GLY A 9 59.62 26.07 21.48
CA GLY A 9 59.22 27.39 21.01
C GLY A 9 57.80 27.40 20.41
N PRO A 10 57.08 28.54 20.42
CA PRO A 10 55.69 28.65 19.99
C PRO A 10 55.45 28.24 18.52
N GLU A 11 56.50 28.26 17.69
CA GLU A 11 56.45 27.85 16.28
C GLU A 11 56.30 26.33 16.09
N GLN A 12 56.96 25.53 16.94
CA GLN A 12 56.85 24.07 16.97
C GLN A 12 55.48 23.63 17.53
N GLN A 13 54.87 24.46 18.38
CA GLN A 13 53.56 24.19 18.96
C GLN A 13 52.43 24.31 17.92
N LYS A 14 52.57 25.23 16.95
CA LYS A 14 51.58 25.47 15.89
C LYS A 14 51.54 24.34 14.85
N THR A 15 52.72 23.85 14.44
CA THR A 15 52.86 22.73 13.50
C THR A 15 52.32 21.42 14.08
N PHE A 16 52.53 21.17 15.38
CA PHE A 16 51.97 20.00 16.05
C PHE A 16 50.43 20.02 16.06
N PHE A 17 49.82 21.17 16.30
CA PHE A 17 48.36 21.32 16.33
C PHE A 17 47.73 21.10 14.94
N GLU A 18 48.32 21.67 13.88
CA GLU A 18 47.82 21.50 12.52
C GLU A 18 47.98 20.07 12.00
N ILE A 19 49.07 19.37 12.34
CA ILE A 19 49.34 18.01 11.86
C ILE A 19 48.50 16.96 12.61
N PHE A 20 48.35 17.09 13.93
CA PHE A 20 47.73 16.04 14.73
C PHE A 20 46.27 16.32 15.10
N VAL A 21 45.88 17.58 15.36
CA VAL A 21 44.56 17.88 15.95
C VAL A 21 43.48 18.11 14.88
N ALA A 22 43.85 18.75 13.76
CA ALA A 22 42.93 19.03 12.65
C ALA A 22 42.30 17.77 12.00
N PRO A 23 43.05 16.69 11.66
CA PRO A 23 42.44 15.50 11.05
C PRO A 23 41.55 14.70 12.02
N ILE A 24 41.83 14.75 13.32
CA ILE A 24 40.99 14.07 14.34
C ILE A 24 39.63 14.76 14.44
N LEU A 25 39.61 16.09 14.49
CA LEU A 25 38.39 16.89 14.50
C LEU A 25 37.56 16.70 13.22
N SER A 26 38.19 16.67 12.04
CA SER A 26 37.46 16.47 10.78
C SER A 26 36.84 15.08 10.69
N THR A 27 37.53 14.05 11.17
CA THR A 27 37.01 12.67 11.19
C THR A 27 35.84 12.53 12.16
N LEU A 28 35.92 13.15 13.34
CA LEU A 28 34.82 13.17 14.32
C LEU A 28 33.58 13.88 13.77
N ILE A 29 33.74 15.07 13.20
CA ILE A 29 32.62 15.83 12.60
C ILE A 29 32.01 15.06 11.43
N GLY A 30 32.85 14.49 10.55
CA GLY A 30 32.41 13.68 9.42
C GLY A 30 31.65 12.43 9.85
N THR A 31 32.09 11.75 10.91
CA THR A 31 31.42 10.55 11.44
C THR A 31 30.06 10.89 12.04
N VAL A 32 29.96 11.97 12.82
CA VAL A 32 28.69 12.40 13.43
C VAL A 32 27.70 12.85 12.34
N ALA A 33 28.15 13.68 11.40
CA ALA A 33 27.30 14.13 10.29
C ALA A 33 26.85 12.95 9.41
N GLY A 34 27.76 12.03 9.09
CA GLY A 34 27.46 10.82 8.33
C GLY A 34 26.46 9.91 9.04
N ALA A 35 26.60 9.72 10.35
CA ALA A 35 25.67 8.91 11.15
C ALA A 35 24.27 9.53 11.21
N LEU A 36 24.16 10.85 11.40
CA LEU A 36 22.87 11.55 11.40
C LEU A 36 22.19 11.48 10.03
N PHE A 37 22.94 11.71 8.96
CA PHE A 37 22.42 11.61 7.59
C PHE A 37 21.99 10.18 7.26
N GLY A 38 22.83 9.19 7.55
CA GLY A 38 22.52 7.77 7.34
C GLY A 38 21.30 7.31 8.13
N GLY A 39 21.16 7.76 9.39
CA GLY A 39 19.99 7.50 10.22
C GLY A 39 18.71 8.11 9.63
N TYR A 40 18.77 9.37 9.19
CA TYR A 40 17.63 10.04 8.55
C TYR A 40 17.18 9.33 7.27
N VAL A 41 18.13 8.98 6.38
CA VAL A 41 17.83 8.23 5.15
C VAL A 41 17.22 6.87 5.48
N SER A 42 17.82 6.11 6.39
CA SER A 42 17.34 4.79 6.79
C SER A 42 15.93 4.85 7.37
N TYR A 43 15.63 5.86 8.19
CA TYR A 43 14.30 6.08 8.74
C TYR A 43 13.25 6.32 7.65
N ARG A 44 13.55 7.19 6.67
CA ARG A 44 12.64 7.47 5.54
C ARG A 44 12.39 6.22 4.69
N PHE A 45 13.43 5.45 4.40
CA PHE A 45 13.28 4.17 3.69
C PHE A 45 12.46 3.15 4.49
N GLY A 46 12.64 3.09 5.82
CA GLY A 46 11.87 2.23 6.70
C GLY A 46 10.36 2.52 6.65
N LEU A 47 9.97 3.79 6.71
CA LEU A 47 8.57 4.20 6.59
C LEU A 47 7.97 3.81 5.23
N LEU A 48 8.69 4.09 4.13
CA LEU A 48 8.23 3.73 2.78
C LEU A 48 8.04 2.22 2.60
N LEU A 49 8.93 1.42 3.19
CA LEU A 49 8.81 -0.05 3.16
C LEU A 49 7.63 -0.54 4.00
N ALA A 50 7.41 0.06 5.17
CA ALA A 50 6.28 -0.28 6.04
C ALA A 50 4.94 0.01 5.35
N GLU A 51 4.79 1.19 4.74
CA GLU A 51 3.61 1.56 3.96
C GLU A 51 3.38 0.61 2.78
N ARG A 52 4.43 0.30 2.01
CA ARG A 52 4.35 -0.66 0.90
C ARG A 52 3.93 -2.05 1.36
N LYS A 53 4.44 -2.50 2.50
CA LYS A 53 4.09 -3.80 3.07
C LYS A 53 2.63 -3.82 3.51
N SER A 54 2.17 -2.77 4.22
CA SER A 54 0.78 -2.61 4.62
C SER A 54 -0.16 -2.60 3.41
N PHE A 55 0.21 -1.84 2.37
CA PHE A 55 -0.52 -1.80 1.11
C PHE A 55 -0.63 -3.19 0.46
N ASN A 56 0.49 -3.86 0.25
CA ASN A 56 0.52 -5.18 -0.39
C ASN A 56 -0.27 -6.23 0.41
N THR A 57 -0.21 -6.16 1.74
CA THR A 57 -0.92 -7.10 2.62
C THR A 57 -2.44 -6.92 2.48
N SER A 58 -2.92 -5.67 2.62
CA SER A 58 -4.35 -5.40 2.50
C SER A 58 -4.86 -5.62 1.07
N ALA A 59 -4.04 -5.33 0.05
CA ALA A 59 -4.33 -5.65 -1.35
C ALA A 59 -4.49 -7.16 -1.58
N ALA A 60 -3.62 -7.98 -0.99
CA ALA A 60 -3.73 -9.43 -1.06
C ALA A 60 -4.98 -9.95 -0.33
N ASN A 61 -5.33 -9.35 0.82
CA ASN A 61 -6.56 -9.69 1.55
C ASN A 61 -7.81 -9.34 0.72
N LEU A 62 -7.84 -8.16 0.10
CA LEU A 62 -8.94 -7.77 -0.80
C LEU A 62 -9.07 -8.74 -1.97
N ARG A 63 -7.97 -9.06 -2.67
CA ARG A 63 -8.00 -10.05 -3.76
C ARG A 63 -8.52 -11.40 -3.29
N ARG A 64 -8.02 -11.90 -2.17
CA ARG A 64 -8.45 -13.18 -1.60
C ARG A 64 -9.94 -13.17 -1.23
N ALA A 65 -10.46 -12.04 -0.74
CA ALA A 65 -11.86 -11.92 -0.39
C ALA A 65 -12.80 -12.11 -1.60
N PHE A 66 -12.40 -11.69 -2.80
CA PHE A 66 -13.21 -11.80 -4.02
C PHE A 66 -12.87 -12.98 -4.93
N LEU A 67 -11.73 -13.64 -4.71
CA LEU A 67 -11.16 -14.61 -5.64
C LEU A 67 -12.09 -15.81 -5.90
N ASP A 68 -12.67 -16.37 -4.85
CA ASP A 68 -13.51 -17.57 -4.96
C ASP A 68 -14.77 -17.28 -5.80
N GLU A 69 -15.40 -16.14 -5.56
CA GLU A 69 -16.60 -15.70 -6.28
C GLU A 69 -16.26 -15.38 -7.73
N LEU A 70 -15.15 -14.68 -7.98
CA LEU A 70 -14.69 -14.38 -9.33
C LEU A 70 -14.44 -15.66 -10.14
N LEU A 71 -13.73 -16.64 -9.57
CA LEU A 71 -13.46 -17.93 -10.22
C LEU A 71 -14.76 -18.71 -10.51
N LYS A 72 -15.72 -18.71 -9.57
CA LYS A 72 -17.03 -19.35 -9.79
C LYS A 72 -17.82 -18.67 -10.91
N LEU A 73 -17.79 -17.34 -10.97
CA LEU A 73 -18.47 -16.58 -12.02
C LEU A 73 -17.80 -16.78 -13.40
N GLU A 74 -16.47 -16.88 -13.45
CA GLU A 74 -15.73 -17.10 -14.70
C GLU A 74 -15.87 -18.53 -15.22
N ALA A 75 -15.84 -19.54 -14.35
CA ALA A 75 -15.95 -20.95 -14.74
C ALA A 75 -17.39 -21.38 -15.05
N GLY A 76 -18.37 -20.69 -14.49
CA GLY A 76 -19.76 -21.14 -14.48
C GLY A 76 -20.59 -20.71 -15.66
N GLU A 77 -20.93 -21.62 -16.57
CA GLU A 77 -22.03 -21.43 -17.52
C GLU A 77 -23.39 -21.59 -16.80
N ASN A 78 -24.31 -20.64 -17.00
CA ASN A 78 -25.67 -20.65 -16.43
C ASN A 78 -25.81 -20.62 -14.90
N ILE A 79 -24.77 -20.20 -14.17
CA ILE A 79 -24.85 -20.02 -12.71
C ILE A 79 -25.62 -18.72 -12.37
N ASP A 80 -26.44 -18.80 -11.33
CA ASP A 80 -27.10 -17.65 -10.72
C ASP A 80 -26.07 -16.80 -9.96
N THR A 81 -25.87 -15.56 -10.45
CA THR A 81 -24.90 -14.61 -9.91
C THR A 81 -25.25 -14.22 -8.47
N TYR A 82 -26.54 -14.13 -8.15
CA TYR A 82 -27.03 -13.80 -6.82
C TYR A 82 -26.57 -14.85 -5.79
N ASN A 83 -26.74 -16.14 -6.11
CA ASN A 83 -26.39 -17.23 -5.21
C ASN A 83 -24.87 -17.33 -4.92
N ILE A 84 -24.04 -16.82 -5.83
CA ILE A 84 -22.59 -16.71 -5.59
C ILE A 84 -22.27 -15.51 -4.69
N LEU A 85 -22.84 -14.35 -4.99
CA LEU A 85 -22.42 -13.09 -4.38
C LEU A 85 -23.07 -12.79 -3.03
N ALA A 86 -24.34 -13.15 -2.83
CA ALA A 86 -25.07 -12.83 -1.60
C ALA A 86 -24.41 -13.40 -0.34
N PRO A 87 -23.95 -14.68 -0.30
CA PRO A 87 -23.24 -15.21 0.87
C PRO A 87 -21.88 -14.55 1.13
N ALA A 88 -21.24 -13.99 0.09
CA ALA A 88 -19.91 -13.40 0.16
C ALA A 88 -19.91 -11.92 0.55
N LEU A 89 -21.08 -11.26 0.57
CA LEU A 89 -21.20 -9.82 0.74
C LEU A 89 -20.51 -9.28 2.00
N ASN A 90 -20.72 -9.93 3.15
CA ASN A 90 -20.11 -9.51 4.41
C ASN A 90 -18.58 -9.63 4.37
N LYS A 91 -18.06 -10.69 3.73
CA LYS A 91 -16.61 -10.88 3.51
C LYS A 91 -16.04 -9.77 2.62
N HIS A 92 -16.75 -9.41 1.54
CA HIS A 92 -16.35 -8.31 0.65
C HIS A 92 -16.35 -6.96 1.38
N GLN A 93 -17.41 -6.67 2.15
CA GLN A 93 -17.54 -5.44 2.94
C GLN A 93 -16.38 -5.26 3.92
N ALA A 94 -16.05 -6.30 4.68
CA ALA A 94 -14.94 -6.26 5.63
C ALA A 94 -13.61 -5.95 4.93
N ALA A 95 -13.31 -6.66 3.83
CA ALA A 95 -12.09 -6.47 3.07
C ALA A 95 -12.00 -5.08 2.42
N VAL A 96 -13.12 -4.55 1.91
CA VAL A 96 -13.22 -3.20 1.36
C VAL A 96 -12.99 -2.15 2.44
N PHE A 97 -13.59 -2.31 3.62
CA PHE A 97 -13.40 -1.40 4.74
C PHE A 97 -11.93 -1.34 5.18
N GLU A 98 -11.26 -2.49 5.29
CA GLU A 98 -9.83 -2.57 5.62
C GLU A 98 -8.95 -1.92 4.54
N PHE A 99 -9.18 -2.29 3.27
CA PHE A 99 -8.39 -1.77 2.15
C PHE A 99 -8.56 -0.25 1.96
N ARG A 100 -9.73 0.29 2.27
CA ARG A 100 -9.99 1.75 2.19
C ARG A 100 -9.08 2.56 3.10
N GLN A 101 -8.73 2.04 4.29
CA GLN A 101 -7.92 2.76 5.29
C GLN A 101 -6.48 3.03 4.82
N ILE A 102 -5.99 2.26 3.85
CA ILE A 102 -4.62 2.38 3.36
C ILE A 102 -4.51 3.16 2.03
N LEU A 103 -5.65 3.54 1.43
CA LEU A 103 -5.66 4.29 0.18
C LEU A 103 -5.39 5.77 0.45
N SER A 104 -4.72 6.43 -0.49
CA SER A 104 -4.65 7.90 -0.50
C SER A 104 -6.05 8.49 -0.72
N SER A 105 -6.27 9.72 -0.25
CA SER A 105 -7.58 10.39 -0.36
C SER A 105 -8.15 10.38 -1.78
N THR A 106 -7.32 10.69 -2.78
CA THR A 106 -7.72 10.67 -4.20
C THR A 106 -8.14 9.28 -4.68
N LYS A 107 -7.39 8.24 -4.30
CA LYS A 107 -7.72 6.86 -4.69
C LYS A 107 -8.92 6.32 -3.92
N SER A 108 -9.08 6.72 -2.66
CA SER A 108 -10.21 6.34 -1.83
C SER A 108 -11.53 6.80 -2.43
N ALA A 109 -11.59 8.01 -3.00
CA ALA A 109 -12.82 8.50 -3.64
C ALA A 109 -13.23 7.64 -4.85
N ALA A 110 -12.29 7.37 -5.77
CA ALA A 110 -12.56 6.52 -6.93
C ALA A 110 -12.89 5.07 -6.52
N PHE A 111 -12.23 4.56 -5.48
CA PHE A 111 -12.52 3.24 -4.92
C PHE A 111 -13.92 3.18 -4.29
N ASP A 112 -14.32 4.22 -3.56
CA ASP A 112 -15.66 4.33 -2.97
C ASP A 112 -16.73 4.37 -4.06
N THR A 113 -16.49 5.04 -5.20
CA THR A 113 -17.37 4.99 -6.36
C THR A 113 -17.50 3.58 -6.93
N ALA A 114 -16.37 2.90 -7.17
CA ALA A 114 -16.39 1.52 -7.68
C ALA A 114 -17.11 0.55 -6.73
N TRP A 115 -16.91 0.72 -5.42
CA TRP A 115 -17.63 -0.04 -4.39
C TRP A 115 -19.12 0.29 -4.37
N LYS A 116 -19.50 1.57 -4.50
CA LYS A 116 -20.90 2.00 -4.58
C LYS A 116 -21.58 1.36 -5.80
N GLU A 117 -20.92 1.35 -6.95
CA GLU A 117 -21.44 0.71 -8.16
C GLU A 117 -21.61 -0.80 -8.00
N TYR A 118 -20.67 -1.47 -7.34
CA TYR A 118 -20.80 -2.87 -6.99
C TYR A 118 -21.95 -3.14 -6.02
N TYR A 119 -22.16 -2.27 -5.04
CA TYR A 119 -23.12 -2.51 -3.96
C TYR A 119 -24.56 -2.07 -4.31
N TYR A 120 -24.73 -0.93 -4.97
CA TYR A 120 -26.02 -0.28 -5.23
C TYR A 120 -26.37 -0.15 -6.72
N GLY A 121 -25.48 -0.55 -7.63
CA GLY A 121 -25.66 -0.27 -9.04
C GLY A 121 -25.20 1.14 -9.43
N THR A 122 -25.51 1.56 -10.66
CA THR A 122 -25.08 2.86 -11.19
C THR A 122 -25.91 4.00 -10.61
N GLU A 123 -25.37 5.22 -10.66
CA GLU A 123 -25.99 6.41 -10.06
C GLU A 123 -27.41 6.72 -10.56
N GLN A 124 -27.82 6.19 -11.72
CA GLN A 124 -29.18 6.41 -12.22
C GLN A 124 -30.25 5.62 -11.46
N GLN A 125 -29.89 4.56 -10.73
CA GLN A 125 -30.85 3.73 -10.01
C GLN A 125 -30.16 3.01 -8.85
N GLU A 126 -30.40 3.47 -7.62
CA GLU A 126 -29.97 2.74 -6.42
C GLU A 126 -30.84 1.49 -6.27
N ILE A 127 -30.35 0.37 -6.80
CA ILE A 127 -30.99 -0.94 -6.70
C ILE A 127 -30.29 -1.68 -5.56
N PRO A 128 -31.02 -2.21 -4.56
CA PRO A 128 -30.43 -3.04 -3.51
C PRO A 128 -29.52 -4.13 -4.06
N PHE A 129 -28.41 -4.40 -3.38
CA PHE A 129 -27.39 -5.36 -3.84
C PHE A 129 -27.96 -6.70 -4.34
N LEU A 130 -28.97 -7.19 -3.64
CA LEU A 130 -29.65 -8.46 -3.90
C LEU A 130 -30.45 -8.45 -5.21
N GLU A 131 -31.03 -7.31 -5.58
CA GLU A 131 -31.95 -7.19 -6.71
C GLU A 131 -31.22 -6.97 -8.03
N GLN A 132 -30.06 -6.29 -8.01
CA GLN A 132 -29.30 -5.99 -9.23
C GLN A 132 -28.68 -7.22 -9.90
N TYR A 133 -28.52 -8.33 -9.17
CA TYR A 133 -27.96 -9.58 -9.68
C TYR A 133 -28.99 -10.71 -9.79
N ALA A 134 -30.26 -10.44 -9.46
CA ALA A 134 -31.32 -11.43 -9.52
C ALA A 134 -31.73 -11.69 -10.99
N ASP A 135 -31.48 -12.90 -11.47
CA ASP A 135 -31.81 -13.29 -12.85
C ASP A 135 -33.27 -13.71 -13.06
N LEU A 136 -33.99 -14.02 -11.97
CA LEU A 136 -35.38 -14.49 -11.95
C LEU A 136 -35.66 -15.65 -12.92
N GLY A 137 -34.68 -16.54 -13.12
CA GLY A 137 -34.78 -17.70 -14.01
C GLY A 137 -34.48 -17.40 -15.49
N ASN A 138 -34.14 -16.15 -15.86
CA ASN A 138 -33.90 -15.78 -17.25
C ASN A 138 -32.41 -15.97 -17.64
N LEU A 139 -32.14 -16.93 -18.54
CA LEU A 139 -30.78 -17.26 -19.00
C LEU A 139 -30.03 -16.10 -19.66
N ASN A 140 -30.72 -15.24 -20.42
CA ASN A 140 -30.08 -14.08 -21.04
C ASN A 140 -29.67 -13.05 -19.98
N LYS A 141 -30.54 -12.82 -18.98
CA LYS A 141 -30.22 -11.96 -17.83
C LYS A 141 -29.07 -12.52 -17.00
N ARG A 142 -29.01 -13.84 -16.79
CA ARG A 142 -27.87 -14.50 -16.12
C ARG A 142 -26.54 -14.13 -16.73
N LYS A 143 -26.44 -14.25 -18.06
CA LYS A 143 -25.20 -13.94 -18.77
C LYS A 143 -24.81 -12.48 -18.59
N ILE A 144 -25.77 -11.56 -18.71
CA ILE A 144 -25.55 -10.11 -18.54
C ILE A 144 -25.09 -9.79 -17.12
N TYR A 145 -25.82 -10.24 -16.10
CA TYR A 145 -25.49 -9.94 -14.70
C TYR A 145 -24.18 -10.58 -14.25
N ARG A 146 -23.86 -11.76 -14.76
CA ARG A 146 -22.56 -12.41 -14.53
C ARG A 146 -21.42 -11.57 -15.09
N HIS A 147 -21.52 -11.12 -16.35
CA HIS A 147 -20.50 -10.25 -16.93
C HIS A 147 -20.37 -8.93 -16.16
N LEU A 148 -21.51 -8.30 -15.82
CA LEU A 148 -21.53 -7.08 -15.02
C LEU A 148 -20.86 -7.26 -13.64
N ALA A 149 -21.14 -8.38 -12.96
CA ALA A 149 -20.51 -8.71 -11.69
C ALA A 149 -19.00 -8.90 -11.82
N ILE A 150 -18.56 -9.67 -12.81
CA ILE A 150 -17.13 -9.89 -13.11
C ILE A 150 -16.42 -8.55 -13.35
N ASP A 151 -17.00 -7.69 -14.18
CA ASP A 151 -16.40 -6.41 -14.53
C ASP A 151 -16.28 -5.50 -13.30
N ARG A 152 -17.33 -5.41 -12.48
CA ARG A 152 -17.30 -4.61 -11.24
C ARG A 152 -16.31 -5.15 -10.21
N ILE A 153 -16.22 -6.47 -10.05
CA ILE A 153 -15.21 -7.10 -9.19
C ILE A 153 -13.80 -6.76 -9.70
N ARG A 154 -13.56 -6.88 -11.02
CA ARG A 154 -12.27 -6.53 -11.62
C ARG A 154 -11.95 -5.04 -11.44
N THR A 155 -12.93 -4.16 -11.57
CA THR A 155 -12.75 -2.72 -11.29
C THR A 155 -12.32 -2.48 -9.85
N ILE A 156 -12.97 -3.09 -8.86
CA ILE A 156 -12.55 -3.01 -7.44
C ILE A 156 -11.13 -3.55 -7.27
N LEU A 157 -10.83 -4.70 -7.86
CA LEU A 157 -9.51 -5.33 -7.76
C LEU A 157 -8.42 -4.54 -8.49
N SER A 158 -8.74 -3.73 -9.49
CA SER A 158 -7.74 -2.89 -10.19
C SER A 158 -7.02 -1.91 -9.25
N PHE A 159 -7.67 -1.47 -8.16
CA PHE A 159 -7.06 -0.59 -7.16
C PHE A 159 -5.93 -1.25 -6.37
N THR A 160 -5.85 -2.58 -6.41
CA THR A 160 -4.77 -3.35 -5.78
C THR A 160 -3.50 -3.41 -6.62
N GLU A 161 -3.61 -3.07 -7.91
CA GLU A 161 -2.45 -2.97 -8.80
C GLU A 161 -1.65 -1.73 -8.43
N LYS A 162 -0.33 -1.88 -8.32
CA LYS A 162 0.52 -0.69 -8.22
C LYS A 162 0.44 0.01 -9.57
N ASN A 163 -0.07 1.25 -9.58
CA ASN A 163 0.23 2.18 -10.66
C ASN A 163 1.76 2.15 -10.85
N LYS A 164 2.20 1.68 -12.01
CA LYS A 164 3.59 1.80 -12.45
C LYS A 164 3.98 3.26 -12.54
#